data_AF-A0A816F6W0-F1
#
_entry.id   AF-A0A816F6W0-F1
#
_cell.length_a   1.000
_cell.length_b   1.000
_cell.length_c   1.000
_cell.angle_alpha   90.00
_cell.angle_beta   90.00
_cell.angle_gamma   90.00
#
_symmetry.space_group_name_H-M   'P 1'
#
loop_
_entity.id
_entity.type
_entity.pdbx_description
1 polymer ?
#
loop_
_entity_poly.entity_id
_entity_poly.type
_entity_poly.pdbx_seq_one_letter_code
_entity_poly.pdbx_strand_id
1 'polypeptide(L)'
;NNNNNNNLSCIQCNINNHIKILLTIHNENILLCGTINQGTCQILDQNLNLIINSSLPIVANDPINSTISLIIPEKNLIYFGVTYTNEGTYRWQIPNISGRSLNISRFMKILSTNDDENISRDDLSLRFMSRQQTRFIVQYIYSFYTNNYIYFITNQPNDIEQKYFLTKIIRFCRNNSYSIIRTYIEIPLICVNSEWIIKTAEIFLNNNNEKILIGHFTRKDGSGGTNICLWNIQNDIDRAFENNYRTCYSMGIGKRGLAFIKPNEPCRKDESWSIPINNDNLCPWIINDRLPYPIGGTTPAIGHLFYENLLESSSALHIYSFGLSNLIFQGLTNGTFKLGLFDFGVNINWFYSYQLSSQSSILSNVIFDNKTQTFFLASESKIYRISFSGDCTSRLSCDECLSSSNNPLCGWCTLNQRCTLVDNCPLNSWQQESNQCTHIVNVQPLRASIDNSQWINLTLTKLPQLEHNEIYQCIFMDTTISANTQAIKLDHNRLSCPTPSKNIHIHK
;
A
#
# COMPACT_ATOMS: atom_id res chain seq x y z
N ASN A 1 56.31 5.95 -31.69
CA ASN A 1 56.32 5.60 -30.26
C ASN A 1 55.47 6.60 -29.49
N ASN A 2 54.59 6.06 -28.65
CA ASN A 2 53.77 6.71 -27.61
C ASN A 2 52.50 7.40 -28.11
N ASN A 3 51.28 7.14 -27.63
CA ASN A 3 50.79 6.28 -26.55
C ASN A 3 49.33 5.90 -26.85
N ASN A 4 49.07 4.62 -27.11
CA ASN A 4 47.73 4.03 -26.99
C ASN A 4 47.58 3.55 -25.53
N ASN A 5 47.01 4.39 -24.66
CA ASN A 5 46.48 3.90 -23.39
C ASN A 5 45.03 3.44 -23.60
N ASN A 6 44.92 2.22 -24.13
CA ASN A 6 43.77 1.38 -23.90
C ASN A 6 43.67 1.10 -22.40
N ASN A 7 42.85 1.88 -21.68
CA ASN A 7 42.36 1.48 -20.37
C ASN A 7 41.34 0.34 -20.53
N LEU A 8 41.81 -0.85 -20.90
CA LEU A 8 41.16 -2.10 -20.49
C LEU A 8 41.58 -2.36 -19.05
N SER A 9 40.81 -1.86 -18.08
CA SER A 9 41.04 -2.18 -16.67
C SER A 9 39.73 -2.21 -15.91
N CYS A 10 39.06 -3.37 -15.90
CA CYS A 10 38.54 -3.94 -14.66
C CYS A 10 38.09 -5.40 -14.89
N ILE A 11 38.92 -6.37 -14.49
CA ILE A 11 38.55 -7.81 -14.47
C ILE A 11 37.84 -8.19 -13.16
N GLN A 12 37.88 -7.33 -12.15
CA GLN A 12 37.09 -7.41 -10.91
C GLN A 12 36.83 -5.99 -10.40
N CYS A 13 35.80 -5.35 -10.94
CA CYS A 13 35.24 -4.18 -10.28
C CYS A 13 34.27 -4.69 -9.21
N ASN A 14 34.46 -4.27 -7.96
CA ASN A 14 33.46 -4.44 -6.91
C ASN A 14 32.27 -3.53 -7.27
N ILE A 15 31.33 -4.09 -8.02
CA ILE A 15 30.11 -3.39 -8.41
C ILE A 15 29.05 -3.73 -7.37
N ASN A 16 28.47 -2.69 -6.76
CA ASN A 16 27.37 -2.86 -5.83
C ASN A 16 26.15 -3.43 -6.56
N ASN A 17 25.54 -4.48 -5.99
CA ASN A 17 24.27 -4.99 -6.48
C ASN A 17 23.12 -4.24 -5.81
N HIS A 18 22.43 -3.40 -6.57
CA HIS A 18 21.22 -2.77 -6.06
C HIS A 18 20.02 -3.67 -6.38
N ILE A 19 19.33 -4.13 -5.34
CA ILE A 19 18.09 -4.90 -5.52
C ILE A 19 17.01 -3.96 -6.02
N LYS A 20 16.38 -4.36 -7.10
CA LYS A 20 15.36 -3.59 -7.81
C LYS A 20 13.97 -4.16 -7.65
N ILE A 21 13.89 -5.48 -7.55
CA ILE A 21 12.64 -6.21 -7.38
C ILE A 21 12.87 -7.30 -6.34
N LEU A 22 11.98 -7.34 -5.36
CA LEU A 22 11.91 -8.37 -4.34
C LEU A 22 10.44 -8.74 -4.15
N LEU A 23 10.07 -9.94 -4.58
CA LEU A 23 8.69 -10.42 -4.53
C LEU A 23 8.63 -11.87 -4.07
N THR A 24 7.56 -12.25 -3.39
CA THR A 24 7.26 -13.65 -3.08
C THR A 24 6.39 -14.25 -4.19
N ILE A 25 6.74 -15.46 -4.63
CA ILE A 25 6.04 -16.27 -5.63
C ILE A 25 5.40 -17.45 -4.90
N HIS A 26 4.07 -17.56 -4.98
CA HIS A 26 3.29 -18.64 -4.36
C HIS A 26 3.56 -18.86 -2.85
N ASN A 27 4.01 -17.82 -2.14
CA ASN A 27 4.40 -17.85 -0.72
C ASN A 27 5.55 -18.81 -0.35
N GLU A 28 6.24 -19.38 -1.32
CA GLU A 28 7.35 -20.31 -1.10
C GLU A 28 8.67 -19.74 -1.62
N ASN A 29 8.67 -19.25 -2.86
CA ASN A 29 9.88 -18.81 -3.53
C ASN A 29 10.01 -17.29 -3.53
N ILE A 30 11.24 -16.79 -3.54
CA ILE A 30 11.55 -15.36 -3.59
C ILE A 30 12.11 -15.04 -4.97
N LEU A 31 11.48 -14.10 -5.68
CA LEU A 31 12.03 -13.51 -6.89
C LEU A 31 12.87 -12.30 -6.52
N LEU A 32 14.15 -12.37 -6.88
CA LEU A 32 15.12 -11.30 -6.66
C LEU A 32 15.69 -10.84 -8.00
N CYS A 33 15.59 -9.55 -8.30
CA CYS A 33 16.27 -8.95 -9.45
C CYS A 33 17.18 -7.83 -9.00
N GLY A 34 18.42 -7.85 -9.47
CA GLY A 34 19.46 -6.88 -9.13
C GLY A 34 19.95 -6.11 -10.35
N THR A 35 20.83 -5.15 -10.14
CA THR A 35 21.46 -4.35 -11.21
C THR A 35 22.59 -5.08 -11.94
N ILE A 36 23.21 -6.07 -11.29
CA ILE A 36 24.33 -6.84 -11.85
C ILE A 36 23.89 -7.64 -13.10
N ASN A 37 24.86 -7.96 -13.96
CA ASN A 37 24.66 -8.71 -15.21
C ASN A 37 23.62 -8.07 -16.14
N GLN A 38 23.60 -6.73 -16.22
CA GLN A 38 22.65 -5.97 -17.03
C GLN A 38 21.19 -6.09 -16.56
N GLY A 39 20.95 -6.45 -15.30
CA GLY A 39 19.62 -6.48 -14.71
C GLY A 39 18.98 -7.87 -14.69
N THR A 40 19.70 -8.92 -14.28
CA THR A 40 19.18 -10.30 -14.23
C THR A 40 18.30 -10.58 -13.01
N CYS A 41 17.39 -11.54 -13.14
CA CYS A 41 16.52 -12.03 -12.07
C CYS A 41 16.84 -13.48 -11.69
N GLN A 42 16.61 -13.81 -10.43
CA GLN A 42 16.85 -15.11 -9.80
C GLN A 42 15.64 -15.51 -8.96
N ILE A 43 15.37 -16.82 -8.89
CA ILE A 43 14.44 -17.41 -7.94
C ILE A 43 15.26 -18.06 -6.83
N LEU A 44 14.95 -17.70 -5.59
CA LEU A 44 15.54 -18.24 -4.37
C LEU A 44 14.47 -19.01 -3.59
N ASP A 45 14.89 -20.00 -2.81
CA ASP A 45 14.06 -20.66 -1.80
C ASP A 45 13.94 -19.79 -0.53
N GLN A 46 13.11 -20.18 0.44
CA GLN A 46 12.98 -19.52 1.75
C GLN A 46 14.31 -19.44 2.52
N ASN A 47 15.19 -20.42 2.30
CA ASN A 47 16.55 -20.44 2.86
C ASN A 47 17.57 -19.62 2.05
N LEU A 48 17.11 -18.82 1.07
CA LEU A 48 17.92 -18.01 0.16
C LEU A 48 18.85 -18.83 -0.77
N ASN A 49 18.54 -20.13 -0.95
CA ASN A 49 19.26 -20.98 -1.90
C ASN A 49 18.80 -20.69 -3.33
N LEU A 50 19.75 -20.58 -4.27
CA LEU A 50 19.44 -20.34 -5.69
C LEU A 50 18.76 -21.55 -6.32
N ILE A 51 17.55 -21.35 -6.85
CA ILE A 51 16.81 -22.36 -7.60
C ILE A 51 17.06 -22.17 -9.10
N ILE A 52 16.78 -20.97 -9.62
CA ILE A 52 16.91 -20.64 -11.06
C ILE A 52 17.52 -19.25 -11.21
N ASN A 53 18.39 -19.10 -12.20
CA ASN A 53 18.95 -17.81 -12.60
C ASN A 53 18.58 -17.52 -14.06
N SER A 54 18.18 -16.29 -14.34
CA SER A 54 17.95 -15.82 -15.71
C SER A 54 19.26 -15.42 -16.36
N SER A 55 19.44 -15.81 -17.63
CA SER A 55 20.49 -15.29 -18.51
C SER A 55 20.08 -14.02 -19.26
N LEU A 56 18.82 -13.59 -19.13
CA LEU A 56 18.28 -12.46 -19.87
C LEU A 56 18.33 -11.17 -19.04
N PRO A 57 18.70 -10.03 -19.65
CA PRO A 57 18.58 -8.73 -19.01
C PRO A 57 17.10 -8.32 -18.96
N ILE A 58 16.64 -7.95 -17.77
CA ILE A 58 15.21 -7.68 -17.51
C ILE A 58 15.04 -6.30 -16.88
N VAL A 59 15.87 -5.96 -15.90
CA VAL A 59 15.66 -4.82 -15.00
C VAL A 59 16.62 -3.66 -15.33
N ALA A 60 16.37 -2.46 -14.80
CA ALA A 60 17.32 -1.36 -14.88
C ALA A 60 18.61 -1.72 -14.15
N ASN A 61 19.75 -1.45 -14.79
CA ASN A 61 21.09 -1.79 -14.30
C ASN A 61 21.75 -0.67 -13.48
N ASP A 62 21.02 0.38 -13.13
CA ASP A 62 21.50 1.54 -12.37
C ASP A 62 20.61 1.74 -11.12
N PRO A 63 21.16 2.05 -9.93
CA PRO A 63 20.40 2.34 -8.71
C PRO A 63 19.26 3.37 -8.84
N ILE A 64 19.39 4.38 -9.68
CA ILE A 64 18.45 5.51 -9.71
C ILE A 64 17.17 5.18 -10.50
N ASN A 65 17.33 4.54 -11.65
CA ASN A 65 16.24 4.29 -12.58
C ASN A 65 15.26 3.23 -12.05
N SER A 66 13.96 3.52 -12.11
CA SER A 66 12.95 2.68 -11.48
C SER A 66 12.57 1.48 -12.33
N THR A 67 12.19 0.41 -11.66
CA THR A 67 11.57 -0.77 -12.26
C THR A 67 10.47 -1.26 -11.36
N ILE A 68 9.34 -1.60 -11.96
CA ILE A 68 8.23 -2.19 -11.23
C ILE A 68 7.78 -3.48 -11.88
N SER A 69 7.17 -4.34 -11.07
CA SER A 69 6.68 -5.63 -11.51
C SER A 69 5.32 -5.96 -10.94
N LEU A 70 4.53 -6.69 -11.73
CA LEU A 70 3.19 -7.14 -11.38
C LEU A 70 3.05 -8.63 -11.71
N ILE A 71 2.77 -9.45 -10.70
CA ILE A 71 2.53 -10.88 -10.86
C ILE A 71 1.05 -11.13 -11.12
N ILE A 72 0.76 -11.95 -12.14
CA ILE A 72 -0.56 -12.50 -12.44
C ILE A 72 -0.51 -14.01 -12.16
N PRO A 73 -0.92 -14.43 -10.94
CA PRO A 73 -0.69 -15.79 -10.47
C PRO A 73 -1.42 -16.83 -11.31
N GLU A 74 -2.68 -16.57 -11.69
CA GLU A 74 -3.51 -17.47 -12.49
C GLU A 74 -2.88 -17.90 -13.83
N LYS A 75 -1.94 -17.10 -14.36
CA LYS A 75 -1.30 -17.34 -15.66
C LYS A 75 0.20 -17.68 -15.54
N ASN A 76 0.78 -17.70 -14.34
CA ASN A 76 2.22 -17.73 -14.13
C ASN A 76 2.96 -16.67 -14.97
N LEU A 77 2.41 -15.45 -15.00
CA LEU A 77 2.97 -14.32 -15.74
C LEU A 77 3.41 -13.20 -14.82
N ILE A 78 4.48 -12.54 -15.20
CA ILE A 78 4.95 -11.32 -14.56
C ILE A 78 5.12 -10.23 -15.61
N TYR A 79 4.53 -9.08 -15.35
CA TYR A 79 4.72 -7.88 -16.15
C TYR A 79 5.79 -7.01 -15.51
N PHE A 80 6.69 -6.46 -16.33
CA PHE A 80 7.71 -5.50 -15.91
C PHE A 80 7.49 -4.18 -16.60
N GLY A 81 7.62 -3.07 -15.86
CA GLY A 81 7.79 -1.72 -16.38
C GLY A 81 9.21 -1.25 -16.05
N VAL A 82 10.01 -0.97 -17.08
CA VAL A 82 11.45 -0.73 -16.94
C VAL A 82 11.82 0.62 -17.52
N THR A 83 12.43 1.45 -16.68
CA THR A 83 13.01 2.72 -17.13
C THR A 83 14.25 2.44 -17.99
N TYR A 84 14.33 3.06 -19.16
CA TYR A 84 15.48 2.89 -20.04
C TYR A 84 16.71 3.57 -19.43
N THR A 85 17.84 2.86 -19.45
CA THR A 85 19.13 3.36 -18.97
C THR A 85 20.08 3.46 -20.16
N ASN A 86 20.93 4.49 -20.19
CA ASN A 86 21.91 4.68 -21.26
C ASN A 86 23.22 3.90 -21.03
N GLU A 87 23.26 3.06 -19.99
CA GLU A 87 24.45 2.32 -19.60
C GLU A 87 24.43 0.90 -20.19
N GLY A 88 25.33 0.63 -21.14
CA GLY A 88 25.58 -0.71 -21.68
C GLY A 88 25.08 -0.95 -23.10
N THR A 89 25.69 -1.93 -23.77
CA THR A 89 25.50 -2.23 -25.20
C THR A 89 24.24 -3.07 -25.50
N TYR A 90 23.66 -3.74 -24.50
CA TYR A 90 22.53 -4.66 -24.67
C TYR A 90 21.17 -4.07 -24.24
N ARG A 91 21.12 -2.80 -23.85
CA ARG A 91 19.91 -2.17 -23.29
C ARG A 91 18.74 -2.10 -24.27
N TRP A 92 19.02 -2.03 -25.58
CA TRP A 92 18.00 -2.07 -26.63
C TRP A 92 17.17 -3.36 -26.63
N GLN A 93 17.70 -4.46 -26.05
CA GLN A 93 16.99 -5.73 -25.92
C GLN A 93 15.87 -5.69 -24.88
N ILE A 94 15.93 -4.75 -23.93
CA ILE A 94 14.95 -4.66 -22.85
C ILE A 94 13.78 -3.77 -23.29
N PRO A 95 12.55 -4.32 -23.35
CA PRO A 95 11.37 -3.53 -23.64
C PRO A 95 10.98 -2.65 -22.45
N ASN A 96 10.28 -1.54 -22.73
CA ASN A 96 9.79 -0.62 -21.70
C ASN A 96 8.71 -1.29 -20.83
N ILE A 97 7.83 -2.09 -21.46
CA ILE A 97 6.89 -2.96 -20.76
C ILE A 97 6.99 -4.37 -21.37
N SER A 98 7.02 -5.40 -20.54
CA SER A 98 6.94 -6.79 -21.02
C SER A 98 6.22 -7.72 -20.08
N GLY A 99 5.39 -8.62 -20.64
CA GLY A 99 4.90 -9.82 -19.99
C GLY A 99 5.87 -10.99 -20.21
N ARG A 100 6.32 -11.61 -19.13
CA ARG A 100 7.31 -12.70 -19.13
C ARG A 100 6.78 -13.90 -18.35
N SER A 101 7.21 -15.10 -18.74
CA SER A 101 6.81 -16.35 -18.09
C SER A 101 7.61 -16.62 -16.81
N LEU A 102 6.91 -17.08 -15.77
CA LEU A 102 7.50 -17.59 -14.53
C LEU A 102 7.75 -19.11 -14.57
N ASN A 103 7.37 -19.79 -15.65
CA ASN A 103 7.60 -21.23 -15.78
C ASN A 103 9.11 -21.53 -15.92
N ILE A 104 9.58 -22.58 -15.24
CA ILE A 104 11.00 -22.95 -15.16
C ILE A 104 11.63 -23.13 -16.57
N SER A 105 10.94 -23.80 -17.49
CA SER A 105 11.44 -24.07 -18.85
C SER A 105 11.58 -22.81 -19.72
N ARG A 106 10.80 -21.77 -19.44
CA ARG A 106 10.77 -20.51 -20.20
C ARG A 106 10.99 -19.31 -19.27
N PHE A 107 11.78 -19.47 -18.21
CA PHE A 107 11.92 -18.47 -17.16
C PHE A 107 12.37 -17.13 -17.74
N MET A 108 11.58 -16.08 -17.47
CA MET A 108 11.78 -14.71 -17.92
C MET A 108 11.80 -14.52 -19.45
N LYS A 109 11.39 -15.51 -20.25
CA LYS A 109 11.17 -15.30 -21.69
C LYS A 109 9.88 -14.49 -21.90
N ILE A 110 9.90 -13.60 -22.89
CA ILE A 110 8.71 -12.89 -23.35
C ILE A 110 7.82 -13.91 -24.05
N LEU A 111 6.53 -13.93 -23.73
CA LEU A 111 5.60 -14.78 -24.45
C LEU A 111 5.19 -14.10 -25.76
N SER A 112 5.32 -14.85 -26.85
CA SER A 112 4.69 -14.57 -28.13
C SER A 112 3.34 -15.28 -28.21
N THR A 113 2.38 -14.71 -28.93
CA THR A 113 1.09 -15.38 -29.18
C THR A 113 1.23 -16.56 -30.14
N ASN A 114 2.28 -16.53 -30.98
CA ASN A 114 2.63 -17.60 -31.91
C ASN A 114 4.00 -18.13 -31.47
N ASP A 115 4.08 -19.40 -31.08
CA ASP A 115 5.28 -20.08 -30.58
C ASP A 115 6.36 -20.30 -31.69
N ASP A 116 6.23 -19.63 -32.84
CA ASP A 116 7.23 -19.65 -33.91
C ASP A 116 8.40 -18.74 -33.55
N GLU A 117 9.63 -19.25 -33.65
CA GLU A 117 10.89 -18.58 -33.30
C GLU A 117 11.20 -17.28 -34.11
N ASN A 118 10.27 -16.86 -34.97
CA ASN A 118 10.32 -15.59 -35.66
C ASN A 118 9.62 -14.53 -34.81
N ILE A 119 10.36 -13.47 -34.42
CA ILE A 119 9.87 -12.26 -33.73
C ILE A 119 8.49 -11.88 -34.26
N SER A 120 7.45 -12.30 -33.55
CA SER A 120 6.09 -12.09 -34.00
C SER A 120 5.75 -10.63 -33.74
N ARG A 121 4.94 -10.01 -34.61
CA ARG A 121 4.43 -8.65 -34.37
C ARG A 121 3.53 -8.56 -33.13
N ASP A 122 3.22 -9.70 -32.51
CA ASP A 122 2.24 -9.84 -31.45
C ASP A 122 2.81 -10.42 -30.14
N ASP A 123 4.06 -10.09 -29.81
CA ASP A 123 4.63 -10.44 -28.51
C ASP A 123 4.04 -9.59 -27.37
N LEU A 124 4.05 -10.11 -26.13
CA LEU A 124 3.70 -9.37 -24.92
C LEU A 124 4.79 -8.36 -24.53
N SER A 125 5.17 -7.46 -25.45
CA SER A 125 6.14 -6.40 -25.18
C SER A 125 5.77 -5.08 -25.84
N LEU A 126 6.20 -3.99 -25.21
CA LEU A 126 6.11 -2.63 -25.72
C LEU A 126 7.51 -2.00 -25.72
N ARG A 127 7.93 -1.50 -26.89
CA ARG A 127 9.23 -0.89 -27.10
C ARG A 127 9.05 0.51 -27.67
N PHE A 128 9.78 1.47 -27.12
CA PHE A 128 9.87 2.80 -27.73
C PHE A 128 10.76 2.76 -28.96
N MET A 129 10.54 3.70 -29.89
CA MET A 129 11.40 3.86 -31.04
C MET A 129 12.84 4.12 -30.61
N SER A 130 13.81 3.52 -31.30
CA SER A 130 15.24 3.60 -30.93
C SER A 130 15.75 5.03 -30.74
N ARG A 131 15.23 5.99 -31.52
CA ARG A 131 15.60 7.42 -31.40
C ARG A 131 15.08 8.10 -30.12
N GLN A 132 14.03 7.54 -29.51
CA GLN A 132 13.34 8.12 -28.35
C GLN A 132 13.69 7.42 -27.05
N GLN A 133 14.19 6.18 -27.09
CA GLN A 133 14.60 5.42 -25.90
C GLN A 133 15.54 6.21 -24.97
N THR A 134 16.46 6.99 -25.53
CA THR A 134 17.43 7.80 -24.76
C THR A 134 16.95 9.22 -24.45
N ARG A 135 15.88 9.69 -25.11
CA ARG A 135 15.39 11.09 -25.02
C ARG A 135 14.09 11.25 -24.25
N PHE A 136 13.32 10.17 -24.14
CA PHE A 136 12.02 10.10 -23.51
C PHE A 136 12.08 9.01 -22.44
N ILE A 137 12.44 9.43 -21.22
CA ILE A 137 12.63 8.54 -20.08
C ILE A 137 11.33 8.53 -19.27
N VAL A 138 10.83 7.32 -19.00
CA VAL A 138 9.58 7.09 -18.26
C VAL A 138 9.92 6.41 -16.95
N GLN A 139 9.52 7.03 -15.85
CA GLN A 139 9.66 6.46 -14.51
C GLN A 139 8.38 5.71 -14.15
N TYR A 140 8.50 4.43 -13.84
CA TYR A 140 7.40 3.58 -13.38
C TYR A 140 7.30 3.66 -11.86
N ILE A 141 6.10 3.93 -11.35
CA ILE A 141 5.85 4.19 -9.92
C ILE A 141 5.00 3.09 -9.27
N TYR A 142 3.89 2.72 -9.91
CA TYR A 142 2.98 1.70 -9.39
C TYR A 142 2.36 0.87 -10.51
N SER A 143 1.96 -0.37 -10.20
CA SER A 143 1.27 -1.24 -11.14
C SER A 143 0.27 -2.12 -10.42
N PHE A 144 -0.88 -2.34 -11.04
CA PHE A 144 -1.95 -3.19 -10.52
C PHE A 144 -2.76 -3.81 -11.66
N TYR A 145 -3.61 -4.79 -11.35
CA TYR A 145 -4.54 -5.35 -12.31
C TYR A 145 -5.97 -5.38 -11.79
N THR A 146 -6.89 -5.42 -12.75
CA THR A 146 -8.30 -5.74 -12.57
C THR A 146 -8.62 -7.02 -13.32
N ASN A 147 -9.88 -7.44 -13.34
CA ASN A 147 -10.29 -8.66 -14.03
C ASN A 147 -9.90 -8.61 -15.51
N ASN A 148 -10.01 -7.43 -16.12
CA ASN A 148 -9.93 -7.25 -17.56
C ASN A 148 -8.66 -6.50 -18.02
N TYR A 149 -8.09 -5.66 -17.15
CA TYR A 149 -7.02 -4.73 -17.51
C TYR A 149 -5.83 -4.77 -16.57
N ILE A 150 -4.69 -4.39 -17.10
CA ILE A 150 -3.46 -4.12 -16.37
C ILE A 150 -3.17 -2.64 -16.45
N TYR A 151 -2.74 -2.07 -15.32
CA TYR A 151 -2.47 -0.64 -15.18
C TYR A 151 -1.03 -0.40 -14.73
N PHE A 152 -0.43 0.66 -15.28
CA PHE A 152 0.85 1.19 -14.83
C PHE A 152 0.71 2.69 -14.63
N ILE A 153 1.24 3.19 -13.52
CA ILE A 153 1.31 4.62 -13.23
C ILE A 153 2.75 5.08 -13.44
N THR A 154 2.90 6.14 -14.23
CA THR A 154 4.20 6.63 -14.67
C THR A 154 4.34 8.12 -14.50
N ASN A 155 5.57 8.56 -14.25
CA ASN A 155 5.98 9.95 -14.38
C ASN A 155 6.83 10.08 -15.65
N GLN A 156 6.37 10.89 -16.59
CA GLN A 156 6.99 10.99 -17.90
C GLN A 156 6.79 12.38 -18.52
N PRO A 157 7.62 12.77 -19.51
CA PRO A 157 7.40 13.99 -20.26
C PRO A 157 6.03 13.97 -20.96
N ASN A 158 5.41 15.13 -21.14
CA ASN A 158 4.11 15.23 -21.79
C ASN A 158 4.15 14.74 -23.24
N ASP A 159 5.09 15.30 -23.99
CA ASP A 159 5.33 14.96 -25.37
C ASP A 159 6.84 15.05 -25.67
N ILE A 160 7.22 14.64 -26.89
CA ILE A 160 8.60 14.73 -27.37
C ILE A 160 9.05 16.19 -27.46
N GLU A 161 8.14 17.08 -27.89
CA GLU A 161 8.40 18.50 -28.12
C GLU A 161 8.29 19.33 -26.83
N GLN A 162 7.23 19.12 -26.04
CA GLN A 162 6.98 19.84 -24.79
C GLN A 162 7.29 18.95 -23.58
N LYS A 163 8.48 19.11 -23.02
CA LYS A 163 8.99 18.29 -21.92
C LYS A 163 8.72 18.90 -20.55
N TYR A 164 7.45 19.03 -20.17
CA TYR A 164 7.11 19.08 -18.74
C TYR A 164 6.73 17.68 -18.29
N PHE A 165 7.19 17.28 -17.10
CA PHE A 165 6.83 15.98 -16.53
C PHE A 165 5.36 15.98 -16.13
N LEU A 166 4.65 14.87 -16.29
CA LEU A 166 3.36 14.67 -15.64
C LEU A 166 3.18 13.22 -15.27
N THR A 167 2.25 12.99 -14.35
CA THR A 167 1.78 11.66 -14.02
C THR A 167 0.76 11.22 -15.07
N LYS A 168 0.99 10.05 -15.66
CA LYS A 168 0.06 9.38 -16.58
C LYS A 168 -0.29 8.00 -16.03
N ILE A 169 -1.49 7.54 -16.36
CA ILE A 169 -1.91 6.16 -16.14
C ILE A 169 -2.03 5.47 -17.49
N ILE A 170 -1.41 4.30 -17.56
CA ILE A 170 -1.34 3.41 -18.70
C ILE A 170 -2.31 2.27 -18.45
N ARG A 171 -3.09 1.87 -19.47
CA ARG A 171 -3.96 0.70 -19.44
C ARG A 171 -3.76 -0.15 -20.68
N PHE A 172 -3.76 -1.47 -20.50
CA PHE A 172 -3.85 -2.44 -21.59
C PHE A 172 -4.59 -3.70 -21.13
N CYS A 173 -5.01 -4.53 -22.08
CA CYS A 173 -5.82 -5.70 -21.77
C CYS A 173 -5.00 -6.82 -21.13
N ARG A 174 -5.60 -7.51 -20.16
CA ARG A 174 -5.00 -8.66 -19.48
C ARG A 174 -5.03 -9.94 -20.34
N ASN A 175 -5.87 -9.99 -21.37
CA ASN A 175 -5.98 -11.17 -22.22
C ASN A 175 -4.71 -11.38 -23.06
N ASN A 176 -4.20 -12.61 -23.09
CA ASN A 176 -2.95 -12.95 -23.79
C ASN A 176 -3.16 -13.08 -25.30
N SER A 177 -4.41 -13.14 -25.79
CA SER A 177 -4.71 -13.20 -27.21
C SER A 177 -4.32 -11.94 -28.00
N TYR A 178 -3.94 -10.87 -27.31
CA TYR A 178 -3.62 -9.58 -27.91
C TYR A 178 -2.25 -9.11 -27.47
N SER A 179 -1.51 -8.48 -28.39
CA SER A 179 -0.28 -7.81 -28.06
C SER A 179 -0.54 -6.53 -27.26
N ILE A 180 0.39 -6.21 -26.36
CA ILE A 180 0.28 -5.06 -25.46
C ILE A 180 0.04 -3.79 -26.28
N ILE A 181 0.82 -3.59 -27.35
CA ILE A 181 0.77 -2.39 -28.19
C ILE A 181 -0.59 -2.14 -28.86
N ARG A 182 -1.39 -3.17 -29.12
CA ARG A 182 -2.71 -3.02 -29.76
C ARG A 182 -3.77 -2.50 -28.81
N THR A 183 -3.66 -2.84 -27.53
CA THR A 183 -4.65 -2.46 -26.49
C THR A 183 -4.14 -1.35 -25.58
N TYR A 184 -2.95 -0.83 -25.87
CA TYR A 184 -2.27 0.19 -25.08
C TYR A 184 -2.91 1.56 -25.24
N ILE A 185 -3.27 2.15 -24.09
CA ILE A 185 -3.74 3.52 -23.99
C ILE A 185 -3.10 4.20 -22.77
N GLU A 186 -2.74 5.48 -22.91
CA GLU A 186 -2.28 6.31 -21.79
C GLU A 186 -3.10 7.57 -21.68
N ILE A 187 -3.40 8.01 -20.46
CA ILE A 187 -4.09 9.28 -20.18
C ILE A 187 -3.40 10.02 -19.03
N PRO A 188 -3.45 11.36 -18.97
CA PRO A 188 -2.98 12.10 -17.80
C PRO A 188 -3.81 11.79 -16.56
N LEU A 189 -3.14 11.63 -15.41
CA LEU A 189 -3.77 11.44 -14.11
C LEU A 189 -3.52 12.70 -13.27
N ILE A 190 -4.58 13.49 -13.03
CA ILE A 190 -4.47 14.83 -12.42
C ILE A 190 -5.15 14.82 -11.05
N CYS A 191 -4.41 15.23 -10.02
CA CYS A 191 -4.90 15.36 -8.65
C CYS A 191 -5.46 16.78 -8.39
N VAL A 192 -4.60 17.80 -8.46
CA VAL A 192 -4.98 19.22 -8.27
C VAL A 192 -4.63 20.03 -9.50
N ASN A 193 -3.32 20.11 -9.78
CA ASN A 193 -2.78 20.78 -10.95
C ASN A 193 -1.60 19.96 -11.49
N SER A 194 -0.99 20.44 -12.57
CA SER A 194 0.18 19.77 -13.15
C SER A 194 1.47 19.96 -12.38
N GLU A 195 1.54 20.72 -11.29
CA GLU A 195 2.77 20.96 -10.51
C GLU A 195 3.11 19.80 -9.55
N TRP A 196 2.14 18.94 -9.28
CA TRP A 196 2.26 17.79 -8.40
C TRP A 196 2.63 16.53 -9.20
N ILE A 197 3.54 15.72 -8.65
CA ILE A 197 3.97 14.44 -9.22
C ILE A 197 3.71 13.33 -8.21
N ILE A 198 3.17 12.20 -8.69
CA ILE A 198 2.96 11.02 -7.86
C ILE A 198 4.28 10.39 -7.41
N LYS A 199 4.38 10.01 -6.15
CA LYS A 199 5.53 9.31 -5.56
C LYS A 199 5.20 7.87 -5.21
N THR A 200 4.03 7.63 -4.64
CA THR A 200 3.54 6.29 -4.30
C THR A 200 2.06 6.21 -4.64
N ALA A 201 1.58 4.99 -4.92
CA ALA A 201 0.17 4.73 -5.13
C ALA A 201 -0.19 3.35 -4.60
N GLU A 202 -1.44 3.17 -4.22
CA GLU A 202 -1.96 1.92 -3.69
C GLU A 202 -3.42 1.75 -4.10
N ILE A 203 -3.86 0.50 -4.24
CA ILE A 203 -5.29 0.19 -4.40
C ILE A 203 -5.88 -0.24 -3.09
N PHE A 204 -6.99 0.39 -2.76
CA PHE A 204 -7.83 0.06 -1.63
C PHE A 204 -9.17 -0.51 -2.12
N LEU A 205 -9.65 -1.55 -1.44
CA LEU A 205 -10.98 -2.12 -1.65
C LEU A 205 -11.91 -1.59 -0.56
N ASN A 206 -12.91 -0.83 -0.96
CA ASN A 206 -13.92 -0.33 -0.03
C ASN A 206 -14.90 -1.44 0.38
N ASN A 207 -15.67 -1.22 1.45
CA ASN A 207 -16.67 -2.15 1.98
C ASN A 207 -17.72 -2.57 0.94
N ASN A 208 -17.96 -1.72 -0.06
CA ASN A 208 -18.86 -1.99 -1.19
C ASN A 208 -18.20 -2.80 -2.34
N ASN A 209 -17.00 -3.36 -2.11
CA ASN A 209 -16.15 -4.00 -3.12
C ASN A 209 -15.72 -3.09 -4.29
N GLU A 210 -15.79 -1.78 -4.10
CA GLU A 210 -15.30 -0.80 -5.08
C GLU A 210 -13.79 -0.64 -4.95
N LYS A 211 -13.10 -0.63 -6.10
CA LYS A 211 -11.66 -0.39 -6.16
C LYS A 211 -11.39 1.10 -6.24
N ILE A 212 -10.64 1.60 -5.27
CA ILE A 212 -10.22 3.00 -5.19
C ILE A 212 -8.70 3.05 -5.31
N LEU A 213 -8.22 3.80 -6.29
CA LEU A 213 -6.80 4.12 -6.41
C LEU A 213 -6.50 5.33 -5.54
N ILE A 214 -5.50 5.18 -4.68
CA ILE A 214 -5.03 6.21 -3.77
C ILE A 214 -3.63 6.61 -4.23
N GLY A 215 -3.48 7.88 -4.59
CA GLY A 215 -2.22 8.43 -5.09
C GLY A 215 -1.68 9.49 -4.15
N HIS A 216 -0.41 9.34 -3.77
CA HIS A 216 0.33 10.30 -2.98
C HIS A 216 1.24 11.13 -3.90
N PHE A 217 1.08 12.45 -3.83
CA PHE A 217 1.74 13.43 -4.68
C PHE A 217 2.62 14.39 -3.88
N THR A 218 3.71 14.83 -4.50
CA THR A 218 4.65 15.84 -3.98
C THR A 218 4.89 16.92 -5.04
N ARG A 219 5.29 18.13 -4.63
CA ARG A 219 5.59 19.21 -5.57
C ARG A 219 6.88 18.93 -6.36
N LYS A 220 6.86 19.25 -7.65
CA LYS A 220 8.01 19.09 -8.57
C LYS A 220 9.22 19.92 -8.22
N ASP A 221 8.98 21.13 -7.72
CA ASP A 221 10.01 22.11 -7.41
C ASP A 221 10.81 21.76 -6.14
N GLY A 222 10.35 20.76 -5.38
CA GLY A 222 10.98 20.37 -4.12
C GLY A 222 10.74 21.35 -2.97
N SER A 223 9.85 22.34 -3.15
CA SER A 223 9.49 23.33 -2.11
C SER A 223 8.78 22.74 -0.89
N GLY A 224 8.43 21.45 -0.99
CA GLY A 224 7.79 20.68 0.05
C GLY A 224 6.26 20.61 -0.10
N GLY A 225 5.67 19.65 0.59
CA GLY A 225 4.23 19.42 0.61
C GLY A 225 3.80 18.07 0.02
N THR A 226 2.65 17.62 0.50
CA THR A 226 2.03 16.34 0.20
C THR A 226 0.54 16.50 -0.04
N ASN A 227 0.09 15.99 -1.19
CA ASN A 227 -1.33 15.85 -1.52
C ASN A 227 -1.68 14.37 -1.69
N ILE A 228 -2.86 13.98 -1.20
CA ILE A 228 -3.42 12.64 -1.37
C ILE A 228 -4.71 12.78 -2.17
N CYS A 229 -4.78 12.05 -3.28
CA CYS A 229 -5.95 12.02 -4.14
C CYS A 229 -6.50 10.61 -4.29
N LEU A 230 -7.81 10.54 -4.51
CA LEU A 230 -8.57 9.31 -4.67
C LEU A 230 -9.21 9.28 -6.06
N TRP A 231 -9.21 8.10 -6.68
CA TRP A 231 -9.94 7.82 -7.92
C TRP A 231 -10.70 6.52 -7.79
N ASN A 232 -11.98 6.52 -8.11
CA ASN A 232 -12.72 5.29 -8.32
C ASN A 232 -12.31 4.70 -9.69
N ILE A 233 -11.85 3.45 -9.71
CA ILE A 233 -11.36 2.82 -10.95
C ILE A 233 -12.44 2.82 -12.04
N GLN A 234 -13.68 2.46 -11.70
CA GLN A 234 -14.75 2.31 -12.67
C GLN A 234 -15.34 3.67 -13.08
N ASN A 235 -15.63 4.53 -12.11
CA ASN A 235 -16.37 5.77 -12.35
C ASN A 235 -15.49 6.90 -12.93
N ASP A 236 -14.21 6.95 -12.54
CA ASP A 236 -13.31 8.04 -12.92
C ASP A 236 -12.32 7.57 -13.99
N ILE A 237 -11.58 6.50 -13.72
CA ILE A 237 -10.48 6.06 -14.59
C ILE A 237 -11.01 5.38 -15.87
N ASP A 238 -11.86 4.37 -15.73
CA ASP A 238 -12.40 3.62 -16.87
C ASP A 238 -13.25 4.52 -17.77
N ARG A 239 -14.09 5.37 -17.17
CA ARG A 239 -14.85 6.38 -17.91
C ARG A 239 -13.95 7.38 -18.66
N ALA A 240 -12.83 7.81 -18.06
CA ALA A 240 -11.87 8.68 -18.75
C ALA A 240 -11.22 7.97 -19.94
N PHE A 241 -10.87 6.68 -19.82
CA PHE A 241 -10.37 5.90 -20.95
C PHE A 241 -11.43 5.73 -22.04
N GLU A 242 -12.67 5.41 -21.68
CA GLU A 242 -13.78 5.30 -22.63
C GLU A 242 -14.00 6.59 -23.41
N ASN A 243 -13.98 7.75 -22.74
CA ASN A 243 -14.12 9.04 -23.38
C ASN A 243 -13.02 9.31 -24.41
N ASN A 244 -11.78 8.92 -24.11
CA ASN A 244 -10.67 9.02 -25.06
C ASN A 244 -10.89 8.10 -26.28
N TYR A 245 -11.38 6.87 -26.07
CA TYR A 245 -11.74 5.98 -27.18
C TYR A 245 -12.88 6.55 -28.03
N ARG A 246 -13.95 7.10 -27.43
CA ARG A 246 -15.04 7.79 -28.16
C ARG A 246 -14.51 8.92 -29.02
N THR A 247 -13.64 9.75 -28.45
CA THR A 247 -13.08 10.92 -29.13
C THR A 247 -12.27 10.52 -30.37
N CYS A 248 -11.45 9.47 -30.25
CA CYS A 248 -10.61 9.04 -31.37
C CYS A 248 -11.37 8.18 -32.39
N TYR A 249 -12.13 7.17 -31.96
CA TYR A 249 -12.74 6.19 -32.86
C TYR A 249 -14.17 6.54 -33.30
N SER A 250 -15.02 7.08 -32.41
CA SER A 250 -16.39 7.47 -32.80
C SER A 250 -16.45 8.86 -33.42
N MET A 251 -15.60 9.79 -32.98
CA MET A 251 -15.62 11.17 -33.46
C MET A 251 -14.53 11.45 -34.50
N GLY A 252 -13.42 10.69 -34.50
CA GLY A 252 -12.30 10.93 -35.40
C GLY A 252 -11.54 12.23 -35.11
N ILE A 253 -11.61 12.74 -33.87
CA ILE A 253 -11.07 14.05 -33.51
C ILE A 253 -9.69 13.89 -32.88
N GLY A 254 -8.77 14.78 -33.28
CA GLY A 254 -7.44 14.86 -32.71
C GLY A 254 -6.44 13.93 -33.38
N LYS A 255 -5.34 13.68 -32.69
CA LYS A 255 -4.25 12.81 -33.14
C LYS A 255 -4.12 11.65 -32.18
N ARG A 256 -3.60 10.53 -32.67
CA ARG A 256 -3.35 9.32 -31.89
C ARG A 256 -2.44 9.58 -30.69
N GLY A 257 -1.47 10.49 -30.79
CA GLY A 257 -0.48 10.76 -29.74
C GLY A 257 0.63 9.71 -29.69
N LEU A 258 1.35 9.65 -28.56
CA LEU A 258 2.42 8.67 -28.30
C LEU A 258 3.47 8.59 -29.41
N ALA A 259 3.95 9.76 -29.84
CA ALA A 259 4.93 9.89 -30.91
C ALA A 259 6.27 9.20 -30.59
N PHE A 260 6.48 8.74 -29.35
CA PHE A 260 7.68 8.01 -28.92
C PHE A 260 7.59 6.50 -29.12
N ILE A 261 6.38 5.95 -29.27
CA ILE A 261 6.14 4.53 -29.57
C ILE A 261 5.97 4.32 -31.07
N LYS A 262 5.12 5.12 -31.71
CA LYS A 262 4.86 5.10 -33.15
C LYS A 262 4.72 6.52 -33.70
N PRO A 263 5.00 6.78 -34.98
CA PRO A 263 4.73 8.07 -35.62
C PRO A 263 3.27 8.49 -35.43
N ASN A 264 3.05 9.75 -35.07
CA ASN A 264 1.71 10.25 -34.77
C ASN A 264 0.85 10.28 -36.04
N GLU A 265 -0.40 9.86 -35.94
CA GLU A 265 -1.37 9.79 -37.04
C GLU A 265 -2.71 10.41 -36.60
N PRO A 266 -3.52 10.96 -37.52
CA PRO A 266 -4.83 11.49 -37.17
C PRO A 266 -5.77 10.38 -36.70
N CYS A 267 -6.65 10.69 -35.75
CA CYS A 267 -7.71 9.78 -35.36
C CYS A 267 -8.66 9.54 -36.56
N ARG A 268 -9.12 8.30 -36.73
CA ARG A 268 -10.03 7.91 -37.81
C ARG A 268 -11.36 7.47 -37.23
N LYS A 269 -12.43 8.12 -37.71
CA LYS A 269 -13.81 7.75 -37.38
C LYS A 269 -14.16 6.40 -37.99
N ASP A 270 -14.76 5.52 -37.19
CA ASP A 270 -15.37 4.28 -37.63
C ASP A 270 -16.79 4.18 -37.08
N GLU A 271 -17.77 4.14 -37.98
CA GLU A 271 -19.20 4.11 -37.64
C GLU A 271 -19.65 2.75 -37.11
N SER A 272 -18.89 1.69 -37.39
CA SER A 272 -19.11 0.36 -36.83
C SER A 272 -18.55 0.21 -35.42
N TRP A 273 -17.71 1.15 -34.98
CA TRP A 273 -17.13 1.12 -33.65
C TRP A 273 -18.08 1.76 -32.63
N SER A 274 -18.53 0.94 -31.69
CA SER A 274 -19.33 1.37 -30.53
C SER A 274 -18.75 0.78 -29.26
N ILE A 275 -18.90 1.50 -28.15
CA ILE A 275 -18.62 0.95 -26.82
C ILE A 275 -19.70 -0.08 -26.50
N PRO A 276 -19.35 -1.34 -26.15
CA PRO A 276 -20.32 -2.34 -25.76
C PRO A 276 -21.15 -1.83 -24.58
N ILE A 277 -22.48 -1.85 -24.72
CA ILE A 277 -23.42 -1.27 -23.74
C ILE A 277 -23.40 -2.05 -22.41
N ASN A 278 -22.98 -3.33 -22.43
CA ASN A 278 -23.10 -4.27 -21.30
C ASN A 278 -21.87 -5.16 -21.07
N ASN A 279 -20.65 -4.71 -21.38
CA ASN A 279 -19.46 -5.49 -21.05
C ASN A 279 -18.36 -4.61 -20.45
N ASP A 280 -17.91 -4.98 -19.26
CA ASP A 280 -16.72 -4.46 -18.55
C ASP A 280 -15.39 -4.64 -19.32
N ASN A 281 -15.46 -5.07 -20.58
CA ASN A 281 -14.37 -5.57 -21.41
C ASN A 281 -14.26 -4.75 -22.70
N LEU A 282 -13.93 -3.47 -22.57
CA LEU A 282 -13.47 -2.65 -23.69
C LEU A 282 -12.01 -2.99 -24.06
N CYS A 283 -11.83 -4.13 -24.71
CA CYS A 283 -10.60 -4.50 -25.40
C CYS A 283 -10.85 -4.36 -26.90
N PRO A 284 -10.40 -3.26 -27.55
CA PRO A 284 -10.71 -3.04 -28.96
C PRO A 284 -10.12 -4.18 -29.80
N TRP A 285 -11.01 -4.99 -30.39
CA TRP A 285 -10.61 -6.06 -31.30
C TRP A 285 -10.32 -5.46 -32.68
N ILE A 286 -9.10 -4.97 -32.86
CA ILE A 286 -8.66 -4.37 -34.11
C ILE A 286 -8.23 -5.51 -35.05
N ILE A 287 -9.20 -6.16 -35.70
CA ILE A 287 -8.95 -7.24 -36.68
C ILE A 287 -8.23 -6.71 -37.93
N ASN A 288 -8.50 -5.45 -38.28
CA ASN A 288 -7.88 -4.78 -39.41
C ASN A 288 -7.18 -3.54 -38.86
N ASP A 289 -5.92 -3.29 -39.24
CA ASP A 289 -5.10 -2.12 -38.86
C ASP A 289 -5.69 -0.75 -39.36
N ARG A 290 -7.01 -0.66 -39.50
CA ARG A 290 -7.79 0.52 -39.91
C ARG A 290 -7.86 1.58 -38.81
N LEU A 291 -7.96 1.15 -37.56
CA LEU A 291 -8.04 2.04 -36.39
C LEU A 291 -6.64 2.34 -35.86
N PRO A 292 -6.35 3.60 -35.47
CA PRO A 292 -5.05 4.00 -34.97
C PRO A 292 -4.75 3.40 -33.58
N TYR A 293 -3.61 2.75 -33.43
CA TYR A 293 -3.12 2.20 -32.15
C TYR A 293 -1.59 2.31 -32.05
N PRO A 294 -1.03 2.51 -30.85
CA PRO A 294 -1.68 2.72 -29.54
C PRO A 294 -2.22 4.14 -29.33
N ILE A 295 -3.12 4.38 -28.38
CA ILE A 295 -3.75 5.71 -28.18
C ILE A 295 -3.12 6.48 -27.01
N GLY A 296 -2.75 7.74 -27.23
CA GLY A 296 -2.42 8.73 -26.20
C GLY A 296 -3.59 9.68 -26.02
N GLY A 297 -4.39 9.44 -25.00
CA GLY A 297 -5.55 10.26 -24.68
C GLY A 297 -5.16 11.62 -24.11
N THR A 298 -5.97 12.62 -24.43
CA THR A 298 -5.81 13.99 -23.93
C THR A 298 -6.78 14.32 -22.81
N THR A 299 -7.93 13.63 -22.72
CA THR A 299 -8.87 13.86 -21.62
C THR A 299 -8.35 13.17 -20.36
N PRO A 300 -8.04 13.93 -19.29
CA PRO A 300 -7.41 13.41 -18.09
C PRO A 300 -8.42 12.67 -17.19
N ALA A 301 -7.90 11.78 -16.34
CA ALA A 301 -8.63 11.28 -15.18
C ALA A 301 -8.39 12.23 -13.99
N ILE A 302 -9.46 12.91 -13.55
CA ILE A 302 -9.42 13.91 -12.48
C ILE A 302 -9.70 13.21 -11.15
N GLY A 303 -8.83 13.42 -10.16
CA GLY A 303 -8.93 12.83 -8.83
C GLY A 303 -9.62 13.74 -7.83
N HIS A 304 -10.19 13.14 -6.80
CA HIS A 304 -10.72 13.86 -5.66
C HIS A 304 -9.59 14.14 -4.66
N LEU A 305 -9.30 15.41 -4.37
CA LEU A 305 -8.35 15.81 -3.33
C LEU A 305 -8.91 15.44 -1.95
N PHE A 306 -8.21 14.57 -1.24
CA PHE A 306 -8.63 14.07 0.07
C PHE A 306 -7.85 14.69 1.23
N TYR A 307 -6.55 14.90 1.06
CA TYR A 307 -5.70 15.52 2.07
C TYR A 307 -4.64 16.39 1.40
N GLU A 308 -4.39 17.56 1.99
CA GLU A 308 -3.38 18.51 1.55
C GLU A 308 -2.59 19.01 2.75
N ASN A 309 -1.27 18.97 2.63
CA ASN A 309 -0.35 19.57 3.57
C ASN A 309 0.78 20.23 2.79
N LEU A 310 0.87 21.55 2.84
CA LEU A 310 1.85 22.31 2.05
C LEU A 310 3.24 22.42 2.71
N LEU A 311 3.38 21.98 3.97
CA LEU A 311 4.61 22.14 4.74
C LEU A 311 5.44 20.86 4.77
N GLU A 312 4.77 19.70 4.86
CA GLU A 312 5.43 18.43 5.10
C GLU A 312 5.55 17.59 3.83
N SER A 313 6.77 17.11 3.54
CA SER A 313 7.06 16.24 2.41
C SER A 313 7.06 14.78 2.81
N SER A 314 6.18 14.00 2.21
CA SER A 314 6.11 12.55 2.45
C SER A 314 6.96 11.78 1.46
N SER A 315 7.62 10.74 1.95
CA SER A 315 8.39 9.78 1.17
C SER A 315 7.64 8.45 0.97
N ALA A 316 6.75 8.10 1.89
CA ALA A 316 5.99 6.84 1.87
C ALA A 316 4.54 7.08 2.30
N LEU A 317 3.60 6.37 1.69
CA LEU A 317 2.20 6.37 2.09
C LEU A 317 1.59 4.99 1.83
N HIS A 318 0.92 4.42 2.84
CA HIS A 318 0.25 3.11 2.78
C HIS A 318 -1.03 3.11 3.59
N ILE A 319 -1.98 2.29 3.20
CA ILE A 319 -3.25 2.11 3.91
C ILE A 319 -3.43 0.63 4.29
N TYR A 320 -3.75 0.39 5.55
CA TYR A 320 -3.93 -0.94 6.11
C TYR A 320 -5.31 -1.09 6.73
N SER A 321 -5.94 -2.25 6.56
CA SER A 321 -7.15 -2.61 7.30
C SER A 321 -6.78 -3.09 8.71
N PHE A 322 -7.41 -2.53 9.73
CA PHE A 322 -7.25 -2.90 11.14
C PHE A 322 -8.61 -3.06 11.82
N GLY A 323 -9.03 -4.31 12.03
CA GLY A 323 -10.38 -4.61 12.50
C GLY A 323 -11.45 -4.06 11.55
N LEU A 324 -12.27 -3.13 12.05
CA LEU A 324 -13.30 -2.42 11.27
C LEU A 324 -12.85 -1.06 10.75
N SER A 325 -11.65 -0.61 11.12
CA SER A 325 -11.11 0.70 10.77
C SER A 325 -9.98 0.58 9.75
N ASN A 326 -9.71 1.66 9.03
CA ASN A 326 -8.55 1.73 8.15
C ASN A 326 -7.49 2.66 8.74
N LEU A 327 -6.25 2.20 8.71
CA LEU A 327 -5.08 2.96 9.16
C LEU A 327 -4.35 3.52 7.96
N ILE A 328 -4.02 4.80 8.02
CA ILE A 328 -3.11 5.43 7.08
C ILE A 328 -1.75 5.64 7.72
N PHE A 329 -0.71 5.15 7.05
CA PHE A 329 0.68 5.37 7.39
C PHE A 329 1.26 6.43 6.46
N GLN A 330 1.95 7.43 7.04
CA GLN A 330 2.70 8.44 6.31
C GLN A 330 4.13 8.49 6.81
N GLY A 331 5.08 8.19 5.93
CA GLY A 331 6.51 8.38 6.18
C GLY A 331 6.97 9.70 5.57
N LEU A 332 7.72 10.49 6.33
CA LEU A 332 8.22 11.81 5.93
C LEU A 332 9.68 11.74 5.50
N THR A 333 10.09 12.69 4.65
CA THR A 333 11.47 12.81 4.18
C THR A 333 12.45 13.15 5.32
N ASN A 334 11.96 13.74 6.41
CA ASN A 334 12.75 14.08 7.59
C ASN A 334 12.92 12.92 8.60
N GLY A 335 12.47 11.70 8.25
CA GLY A 335 12.59 10.50 9.09
C GLY A 335 11.53 10.37 10.20
N THR A 336 10.47 11.17 10.14
CA THR A 336 9.28 11.07 10.99
C THR A 336 8.24 10.19 10.33
N PHE A 337 7.53 9.35 11.09
CA PHE A 337 6.33 8.69 10.60
C PHE A 337 5.10 9.12 11.38
N LYS A 338 3.95 9.06 10.72
CA LYS A 338 2.64 9.35 11.29
C LYS A 338 1.67 8.20 11.03
N LEU A 339 0.79 7.97 11.99
CA LEU A 339 -0.37 7.07 11.86
C LEU A 339 -1.64 7.87 12.08
N GLY A 340 -2.63 7.59 11.23
CA GLY A 340 -3.95 8.18 11.34
C GLY A 340 -5.05 7.16 11.04
N LEU A 341 -6.27 7.50 11.45
CA LEU A 341 -7.46 6.81 10.97
C LEU A 341 -7.88 7.41 9.62
N PHE A 342 -8.24 6.53 8.71
CA PHE A 342 -8.69 6.85 7.37
C PHE A 342 -10.14 6.39 7.19
N ASP A 343 -11.04 7.33 6.98
CA ASP A 343 -12.42 7.07 6.62
C ASP A 343 -12.82 7.92 5.42
N PHE A 344 -13.56 7.32 4.48
CA PHE A 344 -14.03 8.03 3.30
C PHE A 344 -15.03 9.12 3.69
N GLY A 345 -14.78 10.34 3.20
CA GLY A 345 -15.64 11.51 3.47
C GLY A 345 -15.35 12.23 4.78
N VAL A 346 -14.38 11.75 5.58
CA VAL A 346 -13.89 12.41 6.79
C VAL A 346 -12.40 12.73 6.63
N ASN A 347 -11.94 13.84 7.23
CA ASN A 347 -10.52 14.16 7.24
C ASN A 347 -9.72 13.10 8.02
N ILE A 348 -8.46 12.94 7.65
CA ILE A 348 -7.54 12.03 8.35
C ILE A 348 -7.38 12.50 9.81
N ASN A 349 -7.65 11.61 10.75
CA ASN A 349 -7.39 11.86 12.17
C ASN A 349 -6.02 11.28 12.55
N TRP A 350 -4.98 12.13 12.51
CA TRP A 350 -3.62 11.78 12.90
C TRP A 350 -3.52 11.65 14.43
N PHE A 351 -3.15 10.47 14.92
CA PHE A 351 -3.08 10.20 16.35
C PHE A 351 -1.68 9.83 16.84
N TYR A 352 -0.78 9.48 15.93
CA TYR A 352 0.57 9.09 16.26
C TYR A 352 1.56 9.81 15.36
N SER A 353 2.65 10.31 15.94
CA SER A 353 3.76 10.92 15.20
C SER A 353 5.04 10.70 15.97
N TYR A 354 6.03 10.06 15.37
CA TYR A 354 7.32 9.80 16.02
C TYR A 354 8.48 9.95 15.05
N GLN A 355 9.56 10.59 15.52
CA GLN A 355 10.76 10.81 14.74
C GLN A 355 11.78 9.70 14.99
N LEU A 356 12.06 8.89 13.97
CA LEU A 356 13.00 7.77 14.07
C LEU A 356 14.43 8.20 13.81
N SER A 357 14.61 9.09 12.83
CA SER A 357 15.90 9.64 12.47
C SER A 357 15.73 11.08 12.00
N SER A 358 16.72 11.94 12.22
CA SER A 358 16.71 13.31 11.69
C SER A 358 17.40 13.44 10.34
N GLN A 359 18.12 12.40 9.90
CA GLN A 359 19.04 12.45 8.76
C GLN A 359 18.63 11.59 7.57
N SER A 360 17.64 10.70 7.71
CA SER A 360 17.25 9.78 6.64
C SER A 360 15.75 9.76 6.41
N SER A 361 15.36 9.68 5.13
CA SER A 361 13.96 9.51 4.74
C SER A 361 13.46 8.10 5.04
N ILE A 362 12.16 7.98 5.31
CA ILE A 362 11.52 6.67 5.43
C ILE A 362 11.30 6.11 4.03
N LEU A 363 11.79 4.90 3.77
CA LEU A 363 11.64 4.24 2.48
C LEU A 363 10.18 3.86 2.23
N SER A 364 9.80 3.75 0.95
CA SER A 364 8.46 3.38 0.54
C SER A 364 8.07 1.95 0.89
N ASN A 365 9.01 1.08 1.29
CA ASN A 365 8.71 -0.30 1.67
C ASN A 365 8.34 -0.37 3.16
N VAL A 366 7.03 -0.36 3.42
CA VAL A 366 6.46 -0.47 4.78
C VAL A 366 5.60 -1.71 4.83
N ILE A 367 5.80 -2.53 5.86
CA ILE A 367 5.04 -3.77 6.05
C ILE A 367 4.35 -3.69 7.41
N PHE A 368 3.06 -3.99 7.42
CA PHE A 368 2.27 -4.12 8.63
C PHE A 368 1.90 -5.58 8.85
N ASP A 369 2.30 -6.13 9.99
CA ASP A 369 1.83 -7.44 10.44
C ASP A 369 0.63 -7.25 11.37
N ASN A 370 -0.57 -7.57 10.86
CA ASN A 370 -1.82 -7.44 11.60
C ASN A 370 -1.89 -8.39 12.81
N LYS A 371 -1.19 -9.54 12.79
CA LYS A 371 -1.24 -10.51 13.90
C LYS A 371 -0.47 -10.02 15.12
N THR A 372 0.74 -9.50 14.89
CA THR A 372 1.58 -8.96 15.98
C THR A 372 1.35 -7.48 16.22
N GLN A 373 0.56 -6.82 15.35
CA GLN A 373 0.27 -5.39 15.38
C GLN A 373 1.57 -4.56 15.32
N THR A 374 2.50 -5.01 14.48
CA THR A 374 3.82 -4.39 14.32
C THR A 374 4.05 -3.87 12.91
N PHE A 375 4.67 -2.69 12.83
CA PHE A 375 5.17 -2.10 11.59
C PHE A 375 6.66 -2.39 11.46
N PHE A 376 7.07 -2.80 10.25
CA PHE A 376 8.45 -2.87 9.83
C PHE A 376 8.71 -1.74 8.84
N LEU A 377 9.56 -0.80 9.26
CA LEU A 377 9.94 0.38 8.49
C LEU A 377 11.41 0.30 8.12
N ALA A 378 11.76 0.80 6.94
CA ALA A 378 13.15 0.90 6.53
C ALA A 378 13.55 2.36 6.29
N SER A 379 14.79 2.66 6.64
CA SER A 379 15.54 3.84 6.19
C SER A 379 16.70 3.33 5.33
N GLU A 380 17.50 4.24 4.78
CA GLU A 380 18.65 3.88 3.95
C GLU A 380 19.67 2.95 4.65
N SER A 381 19.75 2.99 5.99
CA SER A 381 20.77 2.25 6.76
C SER A 381 20.22 1.35 7.87
N LYS A 382 18.94 1.48 8.24
CA LYS A 382 18.34 0.77 9.39
C LYS A 382 16.94 0.30 9.09
N ILE A 383 16.59 -0.85 9.68
CA ILE A 383 15.23 -1.37 9.75
C ILE A 383 14.72 -1.17 11.19
N TYR A 384 13.51 -0.64 11.32
CA TYR A 384 12.84 -0.40 12.59
C TYR A 384 11.65 -1.35 12.72
N ARG A 385 11.49 -1.96 13.90
CA ARG A 385 10.31 -2.72 14.28
C ARG A 385 9.56 -1.94 15.34
N ILE A 386 8.33 -1.55 15.04
CA ILE A 386 7.54 -0.65 15.89
C ILE A 386 6.22 -1.33 16.23
N SER A 387 5.95 -1.46 17.53
CA SER A 387 4.69 -1.98 18.05
C SER A 387 3.94 -0.85 18.73
N PHE A 388 2.77 -0.47 18.23
CA PHE A 388 1.97 0.59 18.85
C PHE A 388 1.07 0.08 19.98
N SER A 389 0.91 -1.25 20.11
CA SER A 389 0.22 -1.87 21.26
C SER A 389 0.84 -1.48 22.61
N GLY A 390 2.15 -1.21 22.63
CA GLY A 390 2.90 -0.82 23.82
C GLY A 390 2.40 0.47 24.45
N ASP A 391 1.96 1.43 23.65
CA ASP A 391 1.48 2.72 24.16
C ASP A 391 0.18 2.58 24.95
N CYS A 392 -0.72 1.67 24.54
CA CYS A 392 -1.91 1.38 25.34
C CYS A 392 -1.51 0.77 26.68
N THR A 393 -0.63 -0.24 26.68
CA THR A 393 -0.25 -0.97 27.92
C THR A 393 0.49 -0.14 28.95
N SER A 394 1.03 1.02 28.56
CA SER A 394 1.67 1.95 29.50
C SER A 394 0.68 2.62 30.46
N ARG A 395 -0.63 2.59 30.16
CA ARG A 395 -1.69 3.22 30.96
C ARG A 395 -2.26 2.23 31.97
N LEU A 396 -2.21 2.61 33.25
CA LEU A 396 -2.52 1.70 34.36
C LEU A 396 -3.97 1.82 34.86
N SER A 397 -4.66 2.93 34.56
CA SER A 397 -6.04 3.15 34.98
C SER A 397 -6.98 3.35 33.79
N CYS A 398 -8.27 3.05 33.99
CA CYS A 398 -9.31 3.26 32.97
C CYS A 398 -9.40 4.72 32.56
N ASP A 399 -9.39 5.64 33.53
CA ASP A 399 -9.48 7.07 33.25
C ASP A 399 -8.26 7.51 32.42
N GLU A 400 -7.03 7.14 32.79
CA GLU A 400 -5.85 7.45 31.96
C GLU A 400 -5.97 6.83 30.56
N CYS A 401 -6.43 5.59 30.44
CA CYS A 401 -6.60 4.92 29.15
C CYS A 401 -7.58 5.66 28.24
N LEU A 402 -8.71 6.14 28.77
CA LEU A 402 -9.80 6.71 27.98
C LEU A 402 -9.80 8.25 27.90
N SER A 403 -9.18 8.94 28.86
CA SER A 403 -9.10 10.41 28.88
C SER A 403 -7.83 10.94 28.24
N SER A 404 -6.76 10.15 28.17
CA SER A 404 -5.44 10.58 27.68
C SER A 404 -4.95 9.84 26.44
N SER A 405 -5.72 8.87 25.92
CA SER A 405 -5.35 8.21 24.67
C SER A 405 -5.61 9.15 23.49
N ASN A 406 -4.53 9.78 23.02
CA ASN A 406 -4.52 10.31 21.65
C ASN A 406 -4.74 9.19 20.63
N ASN A 407 -4.41 7.94 20.97
CA ASN A 407 -4.55 6.77 20.10
C ASN A 407 -5.98 6.20 20.17
N PRO A 408 -6.81 6.38 19.12
CA PRO A 408 -8.19 5.93 19.07
C PRO A 408 -8.33 4.41 18.98
N LEU A 409 -7.22 3.66 18.87
CA LEU A 409 -7.23 2.20 18.88
C LEU A 409 -7.14 1.61 20.30
N CYS A 410 -6.74 2.42 21.29
CA CYS A 410 -6.66 1.98 22.68
C CYS A 410 -8.04 2.06 23.33
N GLY A 411 -8.36 1.05 24.14
CA GLY A 411 -9.52 1.04 25.00
C GLY A 411 -9.28 0.24 26.26
N TRP A 412 -10.18 0.36 27.22
CA TRP A 412 -10.08 -0.29 28.51
C TRP A 412 -10.72 -1.66 28.47
N CYS A 413 -9.95 -2.69 28.83
CA CYS A 413 -10.44 -4.05 28.98
C CYS A 413 -10.88 -4.28 30.42
N THR A 414 -12.19 -4.22 30.68
CA THR A 414 -12.74 -4.10 32.05
C THR A 414 -12.39 -5.28 32.95
N LEU A 415 -12.47 -6.52 32.43
CA LEU A 415 -12.23 -7.73 33.22
C LEU A 415 -10.75 -7.96 33.50
N ASN A 416 -9.89 -7.59 32.56
CA ASN A 416 -8.43 -7.74 32.69
C ASN A 416 -7.76 -6.53 33.36
N GLN A 417 -8.52 -5.47 33.66
CA GLN A 417 -8.04 -4.22 34.26
C GLN A 417 -6.81 -3.64 33.56
N ARG A 418 -6.83 -3.63 32.23
CA ARG A 418 -5.69 -3.15 31.43
C ARG A 418 -6.17 -2.38 30.21
N CYS A 419 -5.37 -1.40 29.81
CA CYS A 419 -5.57 -0.66 28.58
C CYS A 419 -4.96 -1.44 27.40
N THR A 420 -5.78 -1.85 26.44
CA THR A 420 -5.37 -2.69 25.31
C THR A 420 -6.08 -2.31 24.01
N LEU A 421 -5.58 -2.84 22.91
CA LEU A 421 -6.28 -2.86 21.63
C LEU A 421 -7.50 -3.80 21.68
N VAL A 422 -8.48 -3.57 20.79
CA VAL A 422 -9.73 -4.33 20.70
C VAL A 422 -9.48 -5.84 20.63
N ASP A 423 -8.58 -6.27 19.73
CA ASP A 423 -8.29 -7.69 19.48
C ASP A 423 -7.68 -8.42 20.68
N ASN A 424 -7.10 -7.67 21.64
CA ASN A 424 -6.41 -8.22 22.82
C ASN A 424 -7.31 -8.25 24.06
N CYS A 425 -8.62 -7.99 23.90
CA CYS A 425 -9.61 -8.03 24.96
C CYS A 425 -10.70 -9.06 24.62
N PRO A 426 -11.25 -9.78 25.61
CA PRO A 426 -12.39 -10.66 25.40
C PRO A 426 -13.60 -9.92 24.81
N LEU A 427 -14.43 -10.65 24.08
CA LEU A 427 -15.67 -10.11 23.49
C LEU A 427 -16.52 -9.41 24.57
N ASN A 428 -17.12 -8.28 24.21
CA ASN A 428 -17.99 -7.45 25.07
C ASN A 428 -17.34 -6.83 26.33
N SER A 429 -16.03 -6.94 26.49
CA SER A 429 -15.29 -6.42 27.65
C SER A 429 -14.44 -5.18 27.35
N TRP A 430 -14.37 -4.78 26.08
CA TRP A 430 -13.59 -3.65 25.61
C TRP A 430 -14.44 -2.38 25.53
N GLN A 431 -13.93 -1.28 26.07
CA GLN A 431 -14.64 0.00 26.19
C GLN A 431 -13.76 1.15 25.71
N GLN A 432 -14.38 2.17 25.11
CA GLN A 432 -13.68 3.30 24.48
C GLN A 432 -14.17 4.67 24.97
N GLU A 433 -15.32 4.75 25.62
CA GLU A 433 -15.83 6.03 26.14
C GLU A 433 -15.51 6.20 27.62
N SER A 434 -15.04 7.38 28.02
CA SER A 434 -14.62 7.68 29.40
C SER A 434 -15.73 7.53 30.45
N ASN A 435 -16.99 7.69 30.06
CA ASN A 435 -18.16 7.45 30.92
C ASN A 435 -18.42 5.97 31.23
N GLN A 436 -17.67 5.05 30.62
CA GLN A 436 -17.85 3.61 30.78
C GLN A 436 -16.94 3.02 31.87
N CYS A 437 -15.98 3.79 32.39
CA CYS A 437 -15.10 3.35 33.48
C CYS A 437 -15.90 2.95 34.74
N THR A 438 -15.62 1.74 35.24
CA THR A 438 -16.25 1.20 36.45
C THR A 438 -15.61 1.82 37.69
N HIS A 439 -16.38 2.63 38.42
CA HIS A 439 -15.97 3.25 39.68
C HIS A 439 -16.93 2.85 40.81
N ILE A 440 -16.41 2.65 42.02
CA ILE A 440 -17.25 2.47 43.21
C ILE A 440 -17.76 3.86 43.62
N VAL A 441 -19.06 4.08 43.46
CA VAL A 441 -19.72 5.36 43.73
C VAL A 441 -20.04 5.52 45.20
N ASN A 442 -20.52 4.45 45.83
CA ASN A 442 -20.90 4.47 47.24
C ASN A 442 -20.77 3.08 47.87
N VAL A 443 -20.36 3.07 49.14
CA VAL A 443 -20.11 1.89 49.97
C VAL A 443 -20.94 2.02 51.24
N GLN A 444 -21.84 1.06 51.48
CA GLN A 444 -22.73 1.06 52.64
C GLN A 444 -22.74 -0.28 53.37
N PRO A 445 -22.41 -0.31 54.69
CA PRO A 445 -21.89 0.81 55.48
C PRO A 445 -20.42 1.11 55.15
N LEU A 446 -20.01 2.39 55.27
CA LEU A 446 -18.61 2.80 55.07
C LEU A 446 -17.67 2.25 56.16
N ARG A 447 -18.23 1.88 57.32
CA ARG A 447 -17.52 1.32 58.47
C ARG A 447 -18.30 0.11 58.95
N ALA A 448 -17.62 -1.01 59.14
CA ALA A 448 -18.20 -2.25 59.65
C ALA A 448 -17.58 -2.59 61.01
N SER A 449 -18.33 -3.33 61.83
CA SER A 449 -17.82 -3.86 63.10
C SER A 449 -16.76 -4.94 62.85
N ILE A 450 -15.69 -4.94 63.64
CA ILE A 450 -14.67 -6.00 63.61
C ILE A 450 -15.23 -7.32 64.17
N ASP A 451 -16.16 -7.23 65.12
CA ASP A 451 -16.63 -8.39 65.86
C ASP A 451 -17.70 -9.21 65.15
N ASN A 452 -18.46 -8.58 64.26
CA ASN A 452 -19.62 -9.16 63.62
C ASN A 452 -19.46 -9.16 62.11
N SER A 453 -19.73 -10.30 61.46
CA SER A 453 -19.83 -10.35 60.01
C SER A 453 -21.01 -9.49 59.55
N GLN A 454 -20.76 -8.59 58.61
CA GLN A 454 -21.75 -7.67 58.04
C GLN A 454 -21.68 -7.72 56.51
N TRP A 455 -22.79 -7.37 55.86
CA TRP A 455 -22.81 -7.22 54.41
C TRP A 455 -22.49 -5.77 54.05
N ILE A 456 -21.56 -5.61 53.11
CA ILE A 456 -21.19 -4.33 52.52
C ILE A 456 -21.82 -4.27 51.13
N ASN A 457 -22.72 -3.32 50.97
CA ASN A 457 -23.36 -3.02 49.69
C ASN A 457 -22.53 -1.98 48.94
N LEU A 458 -22.09 -2.35 47.75
CA LEU A 458 -21.33 -1.54 46.82
C LEU A 458 -22.25 -1.11 45.68
N THR A 459 -22.21 0.18 45.37
CA THR A 459 -22.84 0.74 44.18
C THR A 459 -21.75 1.20 43.23
N LEU A 460 -21.84 0.78 41.97
CA LEU A 460 -20.85 1.06 40.94
C LEU A 460 -21.49 1.85 39.79
N THR A 461 -20.68 2.57 39.01
CA THR A 461 -21.15 3.27 37.81
C THR A 461 -21.73 2.31 36.77
N LYS A 462 -21.06 1.18 36.55
CA LYS A 462 -21.46 0.11 35.61
C LYS A 462 -20.79 -1.21 35.97
N LEU A 463 -21.53 -2.33 35.98
CA LEU A 463 -20.92 -3.66 36.12
C LEU A 463 -20.69 -4.30 34.75
N PRO A 464 -19.50 -4.87 34.51
CA PRO A 464 -19.28 -5.73 33.34
C PRO A 464 -20.27 -6.90 33.30
N GLN A 465 -20.54 -7.40 32.10
CA GLN A 465 -21.25 -8.66 31.97
C GLN A 465 -20.23 -9.80 32.07
N LEU A 466 -20.50 -10.74 32.97
CA LEU A 466 -19.66 -11.93 33.17
C LEU A 466 -20.10 -13.05 32.22
N GLU A 467 -19.16 -13.89 31.79
CA GLU A 467 -19.46 -15.12 31.04
C GLU A 467 -19.98 -16.24 31.95
N HIS A 468 -20.42 -17.36 31.36
CA HIS A 468 -20.87 -18.54 32.13
C HIS A 468 -19.72 -19.06 33.02
N ASN A 469 -19.98 -19.20 34.33
CA ASN A 469 -19.07 -19.63 35.41
C ASN A 469 -18.11 -18.58 35.98
N GLU A 470 -18.20 -17.31 35.58
CA GLU A 470 -17.45 -16.24 36.24
C GLU A 470 -18.20 -15.68 37.45
N ILE A 471 -17.46 -15.31 38.51
CA ILE A 471 -18.03 -14.76 39.75
C ILE A 471 -17.32 -13.48 40.18
N TYR A 472 -18.07 -12.53 40.71
CA TYR A 472 -17.51 -11.35 41.36
C TYR A 472 -16.92 -11.72 42.74
N GLN A 473 -15.77 -11.15 43.08
CA GLN A 473 -15.13 -11.31 44.39
C GLN A 473 -14.77 -9.94 44.98
N CYS A 474 -14.94 -9.81 46.29
CA CYS A 474 -14.51 -8.66 47.06
C CYS A 474 -13.21 -9.00 47.80
N ILE A 475 -12.18 -8.20 47.52
CA ILE A 475 -10.86 -8.32 48.13
C ILE A 475 -10.71 -7.17 49.14
N PHE A 476 -10.61 -7.52 50.42
CA PHE A 476 -10.30 -6.61 51.50
C PHE A 476 -8.79 -6.66 51.75
N MET A 477 -8.11 -5.53 51.61
CA MET A 477 -6.65 -5.46 51.75
C MET A 477 -6.25 -4.52 52.89
N ASP A 478 -5.27 -4.97 53.66
CA ASP A 478 -4.41 -4.16 54.51
C ASP A 478 -3.00 -4.08 53.90
N THR A 479 -2.13 -3.26 54.47
CA THR A 479 -0.69 -3.15 54.17
C THR A 479 0.05 -4.49 54.08
N THR A 480 -0.43 -5.55 54.76
CA THR A 480 0.25 -6.86 54.81
C THR A 480 -0.65 -8.07 54.56
N ILE A 481 -1.98 -7.95 54.63
CA ILE A 481 -2.90 -9.10 54.57
C ILE A 481 -4.06 -8.79 53.62
N SER A 482 -4.42 -9.75 52.76
CA SER A 482 -5.61 -9.69 51.92
C SER A 482 -6.58 -10.82 52.25
N ALA A 483 -7.89 -10.52 52.21
CA ALA A 483 -8.97 -11.47 52.40
C ALA A 483 -9.96 -11.40 51.24
N ASN A 484 -10.34 -12.55 50.70
CA ASN A 484 -11.22 -12.63 49.55
C ASN A 484 -12.56 -13.23 49.98
N THR A 485 -13.66 -12.60 49.56
CA THR A 485 -15.02 -13.07 49.79
C THR A 485 -15.79 -13.07 48.48
N GLN A 486 -16.70 -14.02 48.30
CA GLN A 486 -17.53 -14.07 47.11
C GLN A 486 -18.61 -12.99 47.16
N ALA A 487 -18.72 -12.20 46.10
CA ALA A 487 -19.71 -11.15 45.98
C ALA A 487 -21.02 -11.70 45.38
N ILE A 488 -22.14 -11.13 45.81
CA ILE A 488 -23.47 -11.40 45.26
C ILE A 488 -23.87 -10.20 44.40
N LYS A 489 -24.20 -10.45 43.13
CA LYS A 489 -24.79 -9.44 42.25
C LYS A 489 -26.25 -9.25 42.63
N LEU A 490 -26.56 -8.08 43.18
CA LEU A 490 -27.93 -7.70 43.54
C LEU A 490 -28.68 -7.13 42.34
N ASP A 491 -27.97 -6.40 41.47
CA ASP A 491 -28.58 -5.65 40.37
C ASP A 491 -27.56 -5.32 39.27
N HIS A 492 -27.99 -4.58 38.24
CA HIS A 492 -27.14 -4.14 37.13
C HIS A 492 -25.91 -3.31 37.58
N ASN A 493 -26.00 -2.58 38.71
CA ASN A 493 -24.95 -1.69 39.22
C ASN A 493 -24.65 -1.90 40.72
N ARG A 494 -25.09 -3.01 41.32
CA ARG A 494 -24.97 -3.24 42.78
C ARG A 494 -24.40 -4.62 43.10
N LEU A 495 -23.39 -4.64 43.96
CA LEU A 495 -22.79 -5.84 44.53
C LEU A 495 -22.95 -5.84 46.05
N SER A 496 -23.12 -7.01 46.65
CA SER A 496 -23.10 -7.18 48.11
C SER A 496 -22.02 -8.19 48.49
N CYS A 497 -21.17 -7.81 49.42
CA CYS A 497 -20.03 -8.61 49.85
C CYS A 497 -20.06 -8.83 51.37
N PRO A 498 -19.89 -10.05 51.86
CA PRO A 498 -19.76 -10.28 53.29
C PRO A 498 -18.37 -9.81 53.76
N THR A 499 -18.28 -9.24 54.95
CA THR A 499 -16.97 -8.92 55.56
C THR A 499 -16.20 -10.22 55.86
N PRO A 500 -14.84 -10.18 55.81
CA PRO A 500 -14.01 -11.33 56.16
C PRO A 500 -14.30 -11.87 57.57
N SER A 501 -14.11 -13.16 57.77
CA SER A 501 -14.21 -13.77 59.10
C SER A 501 -13.01 -13.39 59.99
N LYS A 502 -13.22 -13.40 61.31
CA LYS A 502 -12.32 -12.89 62.37
C LYS A 502 -10.83 -13.27 62.30
N ASN A 503 -10.44 -14.28 61.54
CA ASN A 503 -9.06 -14.78 61.50
C ASN A 503 -8.13 -13.98 60.58
N ILE A 504 -8.61 -12.89 59.95
CA ILE A 504 -7.83 -12.03 59.09
C ILE A 504 -7.86 -10.61 59.68
N HIS A 505 -6.92 -10.33 60.57
CA HIS A 505 -6.76 -9.00 61.20
C HIS A 505 -6.22 -7.99 60.18
N ILE A 506 -7.11 -7.32 59.46
CA ILE A 506 -6.79 -6.12 58.68
C ILE A 506 -6.79 -4.95 59.67
N HIS A 507 -5.61 -4.59 60.19
CA HIS A 507 -5.37 -3.50 61.11
C HIS A 507 -5.03 -2.20 60.38
N LYS A 508 -6.07 -1.36 60.25
CA LYS A 508 -6.07 0.11 60.21
C LYS A 508 -5.36 0.83 59.06
#